data_AF-A0A8J4RNS1-F1
#
_entry.id   AF-A0A8J4RNS1-F1
#
_cell.length_a   1.000
_cell.length_b   1.000
_cell.length_c   1.000
_cell.angle_alpha   90.00
_cell.angle_beta   90.00
_cell.angle_gamma   90.00
#
_symmetry.space_group_name_H-M   'P 1'
#
loop_
_entity.id
_entity.type
_entity.pdbx_description
1 polymer ?
#
loop_
_entity_poly.entity_id
_entity_poly.type
_entity_poly.pdbx_seq_one_letter_code
_entity_poly.pdbx_strand_id
1 'polypeptide(L)'
;METLTGTPKKKSVEHGQVLDGSDIMELVENEEVFSNFVDHKFQELDKDRDGKLSVKELQPAVADIGVALGLPAQGSSPDSDHIYSEVLSEFTHGKQETVSKTEFKEVLSDILLGMAAGLKRDPVVILRIDGEDLLEFINGPGFEAEIVSIFSQIESPDRSLRDHLIQAFEKLSVDQGMPPSSDPWVLDNIVEPALQACAGHDWHKPASQEAFLVEFKKVAERVAQHLKEQPVIVAHSENTFDGSGVKRLLSNKFELDKTLNAALENVPRDRNGKMSKEYLRVVLDVVSPSAGLPPIGAVDQMDKVVADVFKMINADDGKLVKEDEFKKLLTEILGSIMLQLEGNAISVSTNSVVHEPLASSSSLLQPSSQ
;
A
#
# COMPACT_ATOMS: atom_id res chain seq x y z
N MET A 1 31.22 -8.35 -29.10
CA MET A 1 29.76 -8.27 -29.23
C MET A 1 29.21 -8.30 -27.83
N GLU A 2 29.11 -7.13 -27.22
CA GLU A 2 28.56 -6.96 -25.87
C GLU A 2 27.04 -6.88 -25.99
N THR A 3 26.35 -7.80 -25.33
CA THR A 3 24.91 -7.82 -25.18
C THR A 3 24.52 -6.84 -24.08
N LEU A 4 24.03 -5.66 -24.50
CA LEU A 4 23.36 -4.69 -23.63
C LEU A 4 22.00 -5.25 -23.21
N THR A 5 21.93 -5.81 -22.00
CA THR A 5 20.66 -6.07 -21.32
C THR A 5 20.11 -4.76 -20.78
N GLY A 6 19.35 -4.06 -21.61
CA GLY A 6 18.60 -2.88 -21.21
C GLY A 6 17.32 -3.30 -20.49
N THR A 7 17.28 -3.12 -19.18
CA THR A 7 16.03 -3.07 -18.42
C THR A 7 15.18 -1.92 -19.00
N PRO A 8 13.90 -2.12 -19.34
CA PRO A 8 13.05 -1.02 -19.78
C PRO A 8 12.85 -0.08 -18.59
N LYS A 9 13.34 1.16 -18.72
CA LYS A 9 12.97 2.24 -17.79
C LYS A 9 11.46 2.47 -17.94
N LYS A 10 10.68 2.20 -16.89
CA LYS A 10 9.29 2.69 -16.76
C LYS A 10 9.33 4.22 -16.83
N LYS A 11 8.64 4.81 -17.81
CA LYS A 11 8.71 6.24 -18.17
C LYS A 11 7.59 7.10 -17.57
N SER A 12 6.58 6.50 -16.95
CA SER A 12 5.44 7.21 -16.33
C SER A 12 5.81 8.12 -15.14
N VAL A 13 7.08 8.17 -14.75
CA VAL A 13 7.59 8.96 -13.61
C VAL A 13 7.96 10.40 -13.99
N GLU A 14 8.01 10.80 -15.27
CA GLU A 14 8.36 12.19 -15.63
C GLU A 14 7.33 13.25 -15.17
N HIS A 15 6.11 12.84 -14.81
CA HIS A 15 5.04 13.72 -14.32
C HIS A 15 4.44 13.32 -12.97
N GLY A 16 5.05 12.36 -12.26
CA GLY A 16 4.56 11.88 -10.97
C GLY A 16 5.16 12.65 -9.78
N GLN A 17 4.33 13.01 -8.79
CA GLN A 17 4.83 13.46 -7.50
C GLN A 17 5.04 12.24 -6.60
N VAL A 18 6.23 12.09 -6.02
CA VAL A 18 6.53 11.01 -5.08
C VAL A 18 6.29 11.49 -3.65
N LEU A 19 5.50 10.73 -2.90
CA LEU A 19 5.25 10.91 -1.48
C LEU A 19 6.03 9.83 -0.72
N ASP A 20 7.20 10.21 -0.19
CA ASP A 20 8.15 9.31 0.48
C ASP A 20 8.30 9.60 1.98
N GLY A 21 7.45 10.48 2.52
CA GLY A 21 7.45 10.85 3.93
C GLY A 21 8.53 11.87 4.34
N SER A 22 9.36 12.35 3.41
CA SER A 22 10.41 13.34 3.71
C SER A 22 9.85 14.64 4.31
N ASP A 23 8.77 15.18 3.76
CA ASP A 23 8.11 16.38 4.28
C ASP A 23 7.59 16.20 5.72
N ILE A 24 7.07 15.01 6.06
CA ILE A 24 6.62 14.69 7.42
C ILE A 24 7.81 14.64 8.37
N MET A 25 8.91 14.03 7.94
CA MET A 25 10.14 13.97 8.71
C MET A 25 10.72 15.36 8.96
N GLU A 26 10.76 16.23 7.94
CA GLU A 26 11.21 17.61 8.06
C GLU A 26 10.35 18.42 9.03
N LEU A 27 9.02 18.25 8.98
CA LEU A 27 8.10 18.90 9.91
C LEU A 27 8.40 18.53 11.36
N VAL A 28 8.56 17.23 11.66
CA VAL A 28 8.76 16.75 13.03
C VAL A 28 10.17 17.07 13.56
N GLU A 29 11.20 17.01 12.71
CA GLU A 29 12.58 17.36 13.09
C GLU A 29 12.76 18.86 13.39
N ASN A 30 11.90 19.72 12.83
CA ASN A 30 11.87 21.14 13.15
C ASN A 30 11.11 21.41 14.47
N GLU A 31 11.83 21.31 15.58
CA GLU A 31 11.27 21.42 16.93
C GLU A 31 10.42 22.69 17.17
N GLU A 32 10.76 23.83 16.57
CA GLU A 32 9.99 25.07 16.73
C GLU A 32 8.67 25.01 15.96
N VAL A 33 8.72 24.63 14.67
CA VAL A 33 7.53 24.52 13.82
C VAL A 33 6.59 23.45 14.35
N PHE A 34 7.14 22.29 14.71
CA PHE A 34 6.36 21.19 15.27
C PHE A 34 5.72 21.55 16.60
N SER A 35 6.46 22.22 17.51
CA SER A 35 5.88 22.70 18.78
C SER A 35 4.74 23.68 18.54
N ASN A 36 4.88 24.62 17.61
CA ASN A 36 3.81 25.57 17.29
C ASN A 36 2.57 24.87 16.71
N PHE A 37 2.76 23.85 15.85
CA PHE A 37 1.67 23.04 15.32
C PHE A 37 0.95 22.27 16.44
N VAL A 38 1.71 21.62 17.33
CA VAL A 38 1.19 20.88 18.48
C VAL A 38 0.43 21.80 19.42
N ASP A 39 0.97 23.00 19.70
CA ASP A 39 0.36 24.01 20.57
C ASP A 39 -1.03 24.41 20.05
N HIS A 40 -1.12 24.70 18.76
CA HIS A 40 -2.38 25.06 18.11
C HIS A 40 -3.37 23.89 18.16
N LYS A 41 -2.95 22.69 17.77
CA LYS A 41 -3.81 21.51 17.73
C LYS A 41 -4.29 21.11 19.11
N PHE A 42 -3.43 21.15 20.12
CA PHE A 42 -3.80 20.87 21.49
C PHE A 42 -4.88 21.84 21.99
N GLN A 43 -4.73 23.14 21.72
CA GLN A 43 -5.74 24.15 22.09
C GLN A 43 -7.07 23.97 21.36
N GLU A 44 -7.05 23.47 20.13
CA GLU A 44 -8.27 23.14 19.39
C GLU A 44 -9.03 21.97 20.01
N LEU A 45 -8.30 20.99 20.56
CA LEU A 45 -8.86 19.77 21.14
C LEU A 45 -9.27 19.94 22.61
N ASP A 46 -8.53 20.72 23.41
CA ASP A 46 -8.82 21.00 24.82
C ASP A 46 -10.02 21.96 24.95
N LYS A 47 -11.23 21.38 24.93
CA LYS A 47 -12.49 22.14 24.85
C LYS A 47 -12.86 22.74 26.20
N ASP A 48 -12.58 22.04 27.29
CA ASP A 48 -12.88 22.52 28.64
C ASP A 48 -11.76 23.38 29.25
N ARG A 49 -10.59 23.44 28.60
CA ARG A 49 -9.42 24.24 28.96
C ARG A 49 -8.84 23.85 30.30
N ASP A 50 -8.89 22.56 30.64
CA ASP A 50 -8.29 22.01 31.85
C ASP A 50 -6.77 21.78 31.71
N GLY A 51 -6.23 21.97 30.49
CA GLY A 51 -4.81 21.80 30.17
C GLY A 51 -4.43 20.35 29.87
N LYS A 52 -5.41 19.47 29.66
CA LYS A 52 -5.25 18.06 29.31
C LYS A 52 -6.28 17.66 28.23
N LEU A 53 -6.05 16.52 27.60
CA LEU A 53 -6.98 15.96 26.61
C LEU A 53 -7.59 14.67 27.12
N SER A 54 -8.90 14.65 27.26
CA SER A 54 -9.65 13.43 27.51
C SER A 54 -9.81 12.60 26.23
N VAL A 55 -10.12 11.30 26.36
CA VAL A 55 -10.46 10.44 25.21
C VAL A 55 -11.59 11.04 24.36
N LYS A 56 -12.56 11.71 25.00
CA LYS A 56 -13.69 12.35 24.32
C LYS A 56 -13.27 13.53 23.45
N GLU A 57 -12.19 14.21 23.81
CA GLU A 57 -11.63 15.34 23.06
C GLU A 57 -10.71 14.87 21.92
N LEU A 58 -10.02 13.75 22.10
CA LEU A 58 -9.19 13.14 21.06
C LEU A 58 -10.01 12.43 19.98
N GLN A 59 -11.12 11.78 20.35
CA GLN A 59 -11.90 10.91 19.46
C GLN A 59 -12.31 11.59 18.14
N PRO A 60 -12.82 12.84 18.12
CA PRO A 60 -13.17 13.51 16.86
C PRO A 60 -11.97 13.67 15.92
N ALA A 61 -10.80 14.05 16.45
CA ALA A 61 -9.60 14.23 15.63
C ALA A 61 -9.08 12.91 15.07
N VAL A 62 -9.09 11.84 15.87
CA VAL A 62 -8.73 10.50 15.39
C VAL A 62 -9.72 10.03 14.32
N ALA A 63 -11.02 10.28 14.49
CA ALA A 63 -12.04 9.98 13.50
C ALA A 63 -11.81 10.73 12.18
N ASP A 64 -11.56 12.05 12.24
CA ASP A 64 -11.30 12.89 11.09
C ASP A 64 -10.03 12.47 10.33
N ILE A 65 -8.97 12.10 11.05
CA ILE A 65 -7.74 11.53 10.45
C ILE A 65 -8.07 10.21 9.76
N GLY A 66 -8.83 9.32 10.41
CA GLY A 66 -9.24 8.07 9.80
C GLY A 66 -10.00 8.29 8.49
N VAL A 67 -10.93 9.24 8.45
CA VAL A 67 -11.66 9.63 7.23
C VAL A 67 -10.68 10.16 6.17
N ALA A 68 -9.75 11.04 6.55
CA ALA A 68 -8.76 11.59 5.62
C ALA A 68 -7.83 10.51 5.03
N LEU A 69 -7.57 9.43 5.78
CA LEU A 69 -6.80 8.27 5.34
C LEU A 69 -7.66 7.21 4.62
N GLY A 70 -8.96 7.46 4.42
CA GLY A 70 -9.87 6.52 3.78
C GLY A 70 -10.22 5.29 4.62
N LEU A 71 -10.02 5.35 5.95
CA LEU A 71 -10.45 4.29 6.85
C LEU A 71 -11.99 4.25 6.91
N PRO A 72 -12.60 3.06 7.02
CA PRO A 72 -14.03 2.92 7.28
C PRO A 72 -14.41 3.64 8.57
N ALA A 73 -15.53 4.38 8.58
CA ALA A 73 -15.95 5.16 9.74
C ALA A 73 -16.07 4.31 11.02
N GLN A 74 -15.69 4.88 12.16
CA GLN A 74 -15.87 4.25 13.47
C GLN A 74 -17.34 3.80 13.64
N GLY A 75 -17.54 2.55 14.07
CA GLY A 75 -18.83 1.88 14.21
C GLY A 75 -19.29 1.10 12.98
N SER A 76 -18.56 1.15 11.86
CA SER A 76 -18.94 0.41 10.64
C SER A 76 -18.69 -1.10 10.76
N SER A 77 -17.67 -1.50 11.51
CA SER A 77 -17.30 -2.90 11.73
C SER A 77 -16.45 -3.05 13.00
N PRO A 78 -16.41 -4.26 13.61
CA PRO A 78 -15.53 -4.54 14.75
C PRO A 78 -14.05 -4.23 14.48
N ASP A 79 -13.59 -4.47 13.25
CA ASP A 79 -12.19 -4.23 12.87
C ASP A 79 -11.88 -2.72 12.78
N SER A 80 -12.81 -1.93 12.21
CA SER A 80 -12.67 -0.47 12.19
C SER A 80 -12.67 0.09 13.62
N ASP A 81 -13.61 -0.35 14.46
CA ASP A 81 -13.66 0.06 15.87
C ASP A 81 -12.36 -0.27 16.62
N HIS A 82 -11.79 -1.43 16.33
CA HIS A 82 -10.51 -1.83 16.91
C HIS A 82 -9.38 -0.88 16.51
N ILE A 83 -9.26 -0.52 15.23
CA ILE A 83 -8.23 0.44 14.76
C ILE A 83 -8.34 1.78 15.50
N TYR A 84 -9.56 2.35 15.58
CA TYR A 84 -9.77 3.62 16.29
C TYR A 84 -9.45 3.50 17.79
N SER A 85 -9.81 2.37 18.42
CA SER A 85 -9.51 2.13 19.82
C SER A 85 -8.01 1.99 20.09
N GLU A 86 -7.27 1.35 19.18
CA GLU A 86 -5.82 1.13 19.29
C GLU A 86 -5.10 2.48 19.23
N VAL A 87 -5.42 3.32 18.24
CA VAL A 87 -4.82 4.66 18.11
C VAL A 87 -5.13 5.52 19.33
N LEU A 88 -6.36 5.51 19.84
CA LEU A 88 -6.70 6.22 21.08
C LEU A 88 -5.92 5.68 22.28
N SER A 89 -5.67 4.37 22.34
CA SER A 89 -4.92 3.75 23.43
C SER A 89 -3.44 4.11 23.44
N GLU A 90 -2.84 4.39 22.27
CA GLU A 90 -1.47 4.90 22.15
C GLU A 90 -1.34 6.27 22.82
N PHE A 91 -2.30 7.17 22.61
CA PHE A 91 -2.29 8.48 23.29
C PHE A 91 -2.45 8.37 24.81
N THR A 92 -3.22 7.38 25.29
CA THR A 92 -3.51 7.24 26.73
C THR A 92 -2.66 6.18 27.44
N HIS A 93 -1.68 5.58 26.75
CA HIS A 93 -0.86 4.46 27.25
C HIS A 93 -1.70 3.31 27.85
N GLY A 94 -2.86 3.03 27.26
CA GLY A 94 -3.81 2.02 27.73
C GLY A 94 -4.48 2.34 29.07
N LYS A 95 -4.26 3.51 29.67
CA LYS A 95 -4.95 3.98 30.88
C LYS A 95 -6.10 4.89 30.46
N GLN A 96 -7.27 4.78 31.09
CA GLN A 96 -8.42 5.67 30.82
C GLN A 96 -8.24 7.04 31.51
N GLU A 97 -7.11 7.70 31.28
CA GLU A 97 -6.80 9.00 31.86
C GLU A 97 -6.50 10.06 30.78
N THR A 98 -6.53 11.30 31.24
CA THR A 98 -6.27 12.52 30.47
C THR A 98 -4.81 12.59 30.01
N VAL A 99 -4.57 13.08 28.80
CA VAL A 99 -3.25 13.22 28.17
C VAL A 99 -2.75 14.65 28.34
N SER A 100 -1.54 14.83 28.88
CA SER A 100 -0.92 16.15 28.95
C SER A 100 -0.42 16.61 27.57
N LYS A 101 -0.15 17.91 27.43
CA LYS A 101 0.41 18.46 26.18
C LYS A 101 1.74 17.84 25.78
N THR A 102 2.61 17.54 26.75
CA THR A 102 3.90 16.90 26.49
C THR A 102 3.71 15.48 25.96
N GLU A 103 2.83 14.70 26.58
CA GLU A 103 2.52 13.34 26.12
C GLU A 103 1.85 13.35 24.74
N PHE A 104 0.93 14.27 24.50
CA PHE A 104 0.31 14.45 23.17
C PHE A 104 1.35 14.76 22.10
N LYS A 105 2.33 15.63 22.41
CA LYS A 105 3.44 15.95 21.50
C LYS A 105 4.27 14.72 21.16
N GLU A 106 4.68 13.98 22.18
CA GLU A 106 5.53 12.79 22.03
C GLU A 106 4.83 11.72 21.18
N VAL A 107 3.59 11.38 21.52
CA VAL A 107 2.82 10.37 20.76
C VAL A 107 2.55 10.82 19.33
N LEU A 108 2.19 12.09 19.11
CA LEU A 108 1.99 12.62 17.75
C LEU A 108 3.28 12.58 16.92
N SER A 109 4.42 12.90 17.54
CA SER A 109 5.74 12.79 16.91
C SER A 109 6.04 11.36 16.49
N ASP A 110 5.85 10.39 17.39
CA ASP A 110 6.11 8.98 17.13
C ASP A 110 5.23 8.43 16.00
N ILE A 111 3.94 8.81 15.99
CA ILE A 111 3.01 8.43 14.91
C ILE A 111 3.46 9.01 13.57
N LEU A 112 3.77 10.31 13.50
CA LEU A 112 4.19 10.97 12.25
C LEU A 112 5.52 10.41 11.73
N LEU A 113 6.48 10.16 12.63
CA LEU A 113 7.75 9.52 12.26
C LEU A 113 7.53 8.07 11.78
N GLY A 114 6.59 7.35 12.40
CA GLY A 114 6.17 6.02 11.94
C GLY A 114 5.58 6.06 10.52
N MET A 115 4.71 7.03 10.24
CA MET A 115 4.16 7.26 8.89
C MET A 115 5.26 7.62 7.89
N ALA A 116 6.17 8.53 8.25
CA ALA A 116 7.30 8.91 7.41
C ALA A 116 8.21 7.72 7.09
N ALA A 117 8.52 6.89 8.08
CA ALA A 117 9.30 5.67 7.89
C ALA A 117 8.57 4.65 7.00
N GLY A 118 7.24 4.54 7.14
CA GLY A 118 6.37 3.73 6.29
C GLY A 118 6.42 4.19 4.83
N LEU A 119 6.18 5.46 4.56
CA LEU A 119 6.22 6.04 3.20
C LEU A 119 7.63 5.99 2.59
N LYS A 120 8.67 6.10 3.40
CA LYS A 120 10.05 5.93 2.93
C LYS A 120 10.32 4.51 2.46
N ARG A 121 9.69 3.52 3.10
CA ARG A 121 9.79 2.11 2.70
C ARG A 121 8.91 1.81 1.49
N ASP A 122 7.67 2.29 1.52
CA ASP A 122 6.62 2.04 0.53
C ASP A 122 6.11 3.39 -0.02
N PRO A 123 6.84 4.04 -0.94
CA PRO A 123 6.47 5.37 -1.43
C PRO A 123 5.23 5.32 -2.32
N VAL A 124 4.42 6.37 -2.24
CA VAL A 124 3.23 6.53 -3.08
C VAL A 124 3.53 7.56 -4.17
N VAL A 125 3.29 7.20 -5.42
CA VAL A 125 3.44 8.08 -6.59
C VAL A 125 2.07 8.60 -7.00
N ILE A 126 1.88 9.91 -6.96
CA ILE A 126 0.69 10.58 -7.49
C ILE A 126 0.90 10.82 -8.98
N LEU A 127 0.15 10.10 -9.80
CA LEU A 127 0.17 10.17 -11.25
C LEU A 127 -1.03 10.96 -11.76
N ARG A 128 -0.81 11.80 -12.78
CA ARG A 128 -1.88 12.43 -13.54
C ARG A 128 -2.03 11.72 -14.87
N ILE A 129 -3.12 10.99 -15.04
CA ILE A 129 -3.41 10.22 -16.25
C ILE A 129 -4.30 11.04 -17.17
N ASP A 130 -3.77 11.47 -18.31
CA ASP A 130 -4.46 12.35 -19.28
C ASP A 130 -4.60 11.73 -20.69
N GLY A 131 -4.30 10.44 -20.81
CA GLY A 131 -4.46 9.66 -22.03
C GLY A 131 -3.27 9.71 -23.00
N GLU A 132 -2.22 10.50 -22.74
CA GLU A 132 -1.02 10.51 -23.60
C GLU A 132 -0.33 9.13 -23.62
N ASP A 133 -0.07 8.56 -22.45
CA ASP A 133 0.54 7.23 -22.29
C ASP A 133 -0.33 6.12 -22.90
N LEU A 134 -1.66 6.24 -22.81
CA LEU A 134 -2.58 5.29 -23.44
C LEU A 134 -2.51 5.38 -24.98
N LEU A 135 -2.39 6.58 -25.54
CA LEU A 135 -2.19 6.77 -26.98
C LEU A 135 -0.83 6.23 -27.44
N GLU A 136 0.24 6.42 -26.66
CA GLU A 136 1.54 5.81 -26.94
C GLU A 136 1.42 4.29 -26.94
N PHE A 137 0.79 3.71 -25.91
CA PHE A 137 0.59 2.27 -25.77
C PHE A 137 -0.12 1.66 -26.98
N ILE A 138 -1.30 2.17 -27.37
CA ILE A 138 -2.10 1.58 -28.46
C ILE A 138 -1.51 1.77 -29.87
N ASN A 139 -0.54 2.68 -30.00
CA ASN A 139 0.23 2.89 -31.23
C ASN A 139 1.62 2.23 -31.16
N GLY A 140 1.98 1.68 -30.01
CA GLY A 140 3.23 0.98 -29.78
C GLY A 140 3.25 -0.45 -30.31
N PRO A 141 4.45 -1.05 -30.47
CA PRO A 141 4.61 -2.39 -31.00
C PRO A 141 4.12 -3.51 -30.06
N GLY A 142 3.95 -3.22 -28.77
CA GLY A 142 3.50 -4.18 -27.76
C GLY A 142 1.98 -4.37 -27.71
N PHE A 143 1.21 -3.44 -28.28
CA PHE A 143 -0.25 -3.37 -28.17
C PHE A 143 -0.94 -4.69 -28.53
N GLU A 144 -0.72 -5.21 -29.74
CA GLU A 144 -1.46 -6.39 -30.20
C GLU A 144 -1.17 -7.62 -29.34
N ALA A 145 0.11 -7.86 -29.01
CA ALA A 145 0.50 -9.02 -28.21
C ALA A 145 -0.11 -8.99 -26.80
N GLU A 146 -0.14 -7.81 -26.18
CA GLU A 146 -0.68 -7.63 -24.83
C GLU A 146 -2.21 -7.75 -24.82
N ILE A 147 -2.90 -7.09 -25.75
CA ILE A 147 -4.37 -7.14 -25.82
C ILE A 147 -4.87 -8.54 -26.21
N VAL A 148 -4.17 -9.28 -27.06
CA VAL A 148 -4.50 -10.69 -27.34
C VAL A 148 -4.31 -11.56 -26.09
N SER A 149 -3.24 -11.33 -25.32
CA SER A 149 -3.02 -12.03 -24.06
C SER A 149 -4.17 -11.75 -23.07
N ILE A 150 -4.58 -10.49 -22.93
CA ILE A 150 -5.71 -10.09 -22.10
C ILE A 150 -7.01 -10.76 -22.57
N PHE A 151 -7.28 -10.76 -23.88
CA PHE A 151 -8.48 -11.39 -24.45
C PHE A 151 -8.58 -12.88 -24.09
N SER A 152 -7.49 -13.63 -24.25
CA SER A 152 -7.47 -15.07 -23.93
C SER A 152 -7.64 -15.38 -22.43
N GLN A 153 -7.28 -14.45 -21.54
CA GLN A 153 -7.50 -14.58 -20.09
C GLN A 153 -8.94 -14.28 -19.67
N ILE A 154 -9.68 -13.49 -20.47
CA ILE A 154 -11.07 -13.10 -20.21
C ILE A 154 -12.07 -14.13 -20.77
N GLU A 155 -11.63 -15.03 -21.67
CA GLU A 155 -12.50 -15.89 -22.47
C GLU A 155 -13.57 -16.62 -21.65
N SER A 156 -14.81 -16.18 -21.87
CA SER A 156 -16.02 -16.89 -21.53
C SER A 156 -16.92 -16.89 -22.77
N PRO A 157 -17.34 -18.05 -23.28
CA PRO A 157 -17.90 -18.18 -24.63
C PRO A 157 -19.25 -17.45 -24.84
N ASP A 158 -19.92 -17.04 -23.76
CA ASP A 158 -21.28 -16.47 -23.80
C ASP A 158 -21.34 -14.94 -23.58
N ARG A 159 -20.20 -14.26 -23.38
CA ARG A 159 -20.18 -12.81 -23.12
C ARG A 159 -20.19 -11.98 -24.40
N SER A 160 -20.84 -10.81 -24.35
CA SER A 160 -20.91 -9.88 -25.46
C SER A 160 -19.55 -9.21 -25.73
N LEU A 161 -19.33 -8.69 -26.93
CA LEU A 161 -18.11 -7.91 -27.24
C LEU A 161 -17.94 -6.72 -26.27
N ARG A 162 -19.04 -6.04 -25.90
CA ARG A 162 -18.99 -4.94 -24.92
C ARG A 162 -18.45 -5.40 -23.57
N ASP A 163 -18.88 -6.56 -23.07
CA ASP A 163 -18.43 -7.08 -21.78
C ASP A 163 -16.96 -7.49 -21.81
N HIS A 164 -16.46 -7.96 -22.96
CA HIS A 164 -15.03 -8.24 -23.15
C HIS A 164 -14.21 -6.95 -23.15
N LEU A 165 -14.69 -5.88 -23.79
CA LEU A 165 -14.02 -4.59 -23.81
C LEU A 165 -13.90 -4.00 -22.40
N ILE A 166 -14.99 -3.99 -21.62
CA ILE A 166 -14.99 -3.50 -20.23
C ILE A 166 -13.96 -4.28 -19.40
N GLN A 167 -14.01 -5.61 -19.43
CA GLN A 167 -13.07 -6.44 -18.69
C GLN A 167 -11.62 -6.24 -19.14
N ALA A 168 -11.38 -5.95 -20.42
CA ALA A 168 -10.03 -5.67 -20.89
C ALA A 168 -9.51 -4.32 -20.37
N PHE A 169 -10.36 -3.29 -20.31
CA PHE A 169 -10.00 -2.02 -19.66
C PHE A 169 -9.78 -2.17 -18.14
N GLU A 170 -10.45 -3.12 -17.47
CA GLU A 170 -10.16 -3.48 -16.07
C GLU A 170 -8.79 -4.17 -15.88
N LYS A 171 -8.22 -4.75 -16.96
CA LYS A 171 -6.89 -5.37 -16.93
C LYS A 171 -5.75 -4.40 -17.25
N LEU A 172 -6.05 -3.23 -17.81
CA LEU A 172 -5.04 -2.18 -17.99
C LEU A 172 -4.75 -1.48 -16.65
N SER A 173 -3.55 -0.91 -16.57
CA SER A 173 -3.09 -0.18 -15.40
C SER A 173 -2.45 1.16 -15.80
N VAL A 174 -1.92 1.87 -14.81
CA VAL A 174 -1.17 3.11 -15.04
C VAL A 174 0.05 2.90 -15.95
N ASP A 175 0.61 1.68 -16.02
CA ASP A 175 1.71 1.35 -16.93
C ASP A 175 1.28 1.44 -18.41
N GLN A 176 -0.01 1.27 -18.70
CA GLN A 176 -0.61 1.46 -20.03
C GLN A 176 -1.33 2.81 -20.16
N GLY A 177 -1.11 3.74 -19.22
CA GLY A 177 -1.76 5.05 -19.23
C GLY A 177 -3.26 5.02 -18.91
N MET A 178 -3.73 3.99 -18.20
CA MET A 178 -5.14 3.83 -17.85
C MET A 178 -5.35 3.97 -16.33
N PRO A 179 -6.26 4.85 -15.85
CA PRO A 179 -6.67 4.81 -14.46
C PRO A 179 -7.49 3.53 -14.18
N PRO A 180 -7.59 3.07 -12.92
CA PRO A 180 -8.34 1.86 -12.58
C PRO A 180 -9.79 1.89 -13.07
N SER A 181 -10.12 1.11 -14.10
CA SER A 181 -11.48 1.07 -14.66
C SER A 181 -12.52 0.43 -13.73
N SER A 182 -12.06 -0.26 -12.68
CA SER A 182 -12.91 -0.78 -11.61
C SER A 182 -13.44 0.32 -10.69
N ASP A 183 -12.85 1.53 -10.73
CA ASP A 183 -13.39 2.68 -10.03
C ASP A 183 -14.69 3.14 -10.72
N PRO A 184 -15.81 3.28 -9.97
CA PRO A 184 -17.10 3.64 -10.57
C PRO A 184 -17.06 4.97 -11.33
N TRP A 185 -16.31 5.96 -10.84
CA TRP A 185 -16.24 7.26 -11.50
C TRP A 185 -15.52 7.15 -12.85
N VAL A 186 -14.42 6.40 -12.90
CA VAL A 186 -13.66 6.17 -14.15
C VAL A 186 -14.53 5.42 -15.16
N LEU A 187 -15.21 4.36 -14.71
CA LEU A 187 -16.11 3.60 -15.58
C LEU A 187 -17.21 4.49 -16.17
N ASP A 188 -17.94 5.22 -15.33
CA ASP A 188 -19.13 5.97 -15.75
C ASP A 188 -18.81 7.23 -16.56
N ASN A 189 -17.67 7.89 -16.28
CA ASN A 189 -17.34 9.19 -16.89
C ASN A 189 -16.31 9.11 -18.02
N ILE A 190 -15.48 8.05 -18.05
CA ILE A 190 -14.41 7.92 -19.05
C ILE A 190 -14.69 6.75 -20.00
N VAL A 191 -14.85 5.53 -19.47
CA VAL A 191 -14.89 4.29 -20.27
C VAL A 191 -16.26 4.09 -20.93
N GLU A 192 -17.35 4.18 -20.18
CA GLU A 192 -18.71 3.95 -20.68
C GLU A 192 -19.12 4.97 -21.76
N PRO A 193 -18.82 6.27 -21.64
CA PRO A 193 -19.09 7.22 -22.72
C PRO A 193 -18.28 6.92 -23.99
N ALA A 194 -17.04 6.44 -23.85
CA ALA A 194 -16.20 6.06 -24.99
C ALA A 194 -16.77 4.82 -25.70
N LEU A 195 -17.26 3.86 -24.93
CA LEU A 195 -17.96 2.67 -25.43
C LEU A 195 -19.23 3.08 -26.20
N GLN A 196 -20.06 3.96 -25.63
CA GLN A 196 -21.29 4.45 -26.27
C GLN A 196 -21.02 5.20 -27.58
N ALA A 197 -19.97 6.02 -27.63
CA ALA A 197 -19.57 6.75 -28.83
C ALA A 197 -19.10 5.83 -29.96
N CYS A 198 -18.58 4.65 -29.63
CA CYS A 198 -18.10 3.65 -30.59
C CYS A 198 -19.11 2.52 -30.87
N ALA A 199 -20.26 2.52 -30.20
CA ALA A 199 -21.19 1.38 -30.22
C ALA A 199 -21.64 0.99 -31.64
N GLY A 200 -21.38 -0.27 -32.01
CA GLY A 200 -21.77 -0.87 -33.28
C GLY A 200 -22.92 -1.88 -33.14
N HIS A 201 -23.55 -2.25 -34.27
CA HIS A 201 -24.68 -3.19 -34.29
C HIS A 201 -24.30 -4.62 -33.83
N ASP A 202 -23.01 -4.97 -33.85
CA ASP A 202 -22.50 -6.31 -33.53
C ASP A 202 -22.01 -6.47 -32.08
N TRP A 203 -22.10 -5.43 -31.25
CA TRP A 203 -21.56 -5.46 -29.89
C TRP A 203 -22.27 -6.45 -28.95
N HIS A 204 -23.48 -6.88 -29.30
CA HIS A 204 -24.26 -7.89 -28.57
C HIS A 204 -23.92 -9.33 -28.97
N LYS A 205 -23.04 -9.55 -29.96
CA LYS A 205 -22.63 -10.87 -30.42
C LYS A 205 -21.31 -11.29 -29.75
N PRO A 206 -20.99 -12.59 -29.71
CA PRO A 206 -19.67 -13.07 -29.31
C PRO A 206 -18.58 -12.45 -30.20
N ALA A 207 -17.48 -12.04 -29.57
CA ALA A 207 -16.36 -11.39 -30.24
C ALA A 207 -15.42 -12.43 -30.88
N SER A 208 -15.03 -12.22 -32.14
CA SER A 208 -13.77 -12.82 -32.63
C SER A 208 -12.58 -11.99 -32.12
N GLN A 209 -11.41 -12.60 -32.03
CA GLN A 209 -10.19 -11.91 -31.58
C GLN A 209 -9.87 -10.68 -32.46
N GLU A 210 -10.03 -10.80 -33.78
CA GLU A 210 -9.77 -9.69 -34.71
C GLU A 210 -10.78 -8.55 -34.54
N ALA A 211 -12.06 -8.89 -34.37
CA ALA A 211 -13.10 -7.89 -34.10
C ALA A 211 -12.84 -7.18 -32.77
N PHE A 212 -12.44 -7.93 -31.74
CA PHE A 212 -12.09 -7.39 -30.43
C PHE A 212 -10.91 -6.41 -30.51
N LEU A 213 -9.81 -6.77 -31.18
CA LEU A 213 -8.63 -5.90 -31.31
C LEU A 213 -8.96 -4.57 -32.01
N VAL A 214 -9.71 -4.64 -33.11
CA VAL A 214 -10.08 -3.45 -33.88
C VAL A 214 -10.99 -2.54 -33.06
N GLU A 215 -11.98 -3.09 -32.38
CA GLU A 215 -12.92 -2.31 -31.58
C GLU A 215 -12.26 -1.78 -30.29
N PHE A 216 -11.41 -2.56 -29.64
CA PHE A 216 -10.64 -2.12 -28.47
C PHE A 216 -9.79 -0.89 -28.79
N LYS A 217 -9.05 -0.91 -29.90
CA LYS A 217 -8.24 0.24 -30.31
C LYS A 217 -9.08 1.51 -30.51
N LYS A 218 -10.22 1.41 -31.19
CA LYS A 218 -11.13 2.54 -31.40
C LYS A 218 -11.66 3.11 -30.09
N VAL A 219 -12.06 2.24 -29.15
CA VAL A 219 -12.55 2.66 -27.83
C VAL A 219 -11.41 3.28 -27.02
N ALA A 220 -10.20 2.71 -27.04
CA ALA A 220 -9.06 3.25 -26.33
C ALA A 220 -8.64 4.65 -26.84
N GLU A 221 -8.73 4.90 -28.15
CA GLU A 221 -8.54 6.25 -28.72
C GLU A 221 -9.56 7.26 -28.16
N ARG A 222 -10.82 6.85 -27.97
CA ARG A 222 -11.86 7.69 -27.35
C ARG A 222 -11.66 7.87 -25.85
N VAL A 223 -11.27 6.82 -25.14
CA VAL A 223 -10.91 6.88 -23.72
C VAL A 223 -9.78 7.89 -23.51
N ALA A 224 -8.73 7.83 -24.32
CA ALA A 224 -7.64 8.79 -24.25
C ALA A 224 -8.11 10.23 -24.54
N GLN A 225 -9.04 10.42 -25.47
CA GLN A 225 -9.65 11.74 -25.70
C GLN A 225 -10.40 12.24 -24.46
N HIS A 226 -11.21 11.39 -23.81
CA HIS A 226 -11.92 11.77 -22.59
C HIS A 226 -10.95 12.08 -21.44
N LEU A 227 -9.88 11.29 -21.26
CA LEU A 227 -8.83 11.56 -20.26
C LEU A 227 -8.11 12.88 -20.52
N LYS A 228 -7.94 13.28 -21.79
CA LYS A 228 -7.37 14.57 -22.12
C LYS A 228 -8.26 15.74 -21.70
N GLU A 229 -9.58 15.57 -21.81
CA GLU A 229 -10.57 16.56 -21.40
C GLU A 229 -10.79 16.56 -19.88
N GLN A 230 -10.74 15.38 -19.24
CA GLN A 230 -10.91 15.15 -17.81
C GLN A 230 -9.81 14.20 -17.29
N PRO A 231 -8.62 14.74 -16.99
CA PRO A 231 -7.52 13.96 -16.45
C PRO A 231 -7.86 13.37 -15.09
N VAL A 232 -7.36 12.17 -14.82
CA VAL A 232 -7.61 11.44 -13.57
C VAL A 232 -6.34 11.39 -12.73
N ILE A 233 -6.46 11.73 -11.45
CA ILE A 233 -5.36 11.59 -10.50
C ILE A 233 -5.39 10.18 -9.91
N VAL A 234 -4.26 9.48 -9.95
CA VAL A 234 -4.12 8.11 -9.45
C VAL A 234 -2.97 8.06 -8.45
N ALA A 235 -3.26 7.57 -7.25
CA ALA A 235 -2.24 7.16 -6.29
C ALA A 235 -1.77 5.75 -6.65
N HIS A 236 -0.50 5.63 -7.01
CA HIS A 236 0.15 4.40 -7.42
C HIS A 236 1.21 4.00 -6.38
N SER A 237 1.20 2.73 -5.96
CA SER A 237 2.25 2.14 -5.14
C SER A 237 2.75 0.88 -5.84
N GLU A 238 4.05 0.68 -5.88
CA GLU A 238 4.66 -0.55 -6.38
C GLU A 238 5.80 -0.98 -5.44
N ASN A 239 5.68 -2.20 -4.93
CA ASN A 239 6.64 -2.80 -4.04
C ASN A 239 7.20 -4.07 -4.67
N THR A 240 8.52 -4.21 -4.69
CA THR A 240 9.21 -5.40 -5.17
C THR A 240 9.99 -6.04 -4.03
N PHE A 241 9.66 -7.29 -3.74
CA PHE A 241 10.31 -8.13 -2.75
C PHE A 241 11.29 -9.09 -3.45
N ASP A 242 12.56 -8.74 -3.44
CA ASP A 242 13.65 -9.46 -4.12
C ASP A 242 14.67 -10.09 -3.13
N GLY A 243 14.38 -10.02 -1.82
CA GLY A 243 15.26 -10.51 -0.77
C GLY A 243 16.41 -9.57 -0.38
N SER A 244 16.57 -8.42 -1.06
CA SER A 244 17.65 -7.46 -0.76
C SER A 244 17.56 -6.87 0.65
N GLY A 245 16.35 -6.58 1.14
CA GLY A 245 16.10 -6.13 2.51
C GLY A 245 16.52 -7.16 3.56
N VAL A 246 16.21 -8.43 3.30
CA VAL A 246 16.60 -9.55 4.18
C VAL A 246 18.11 -9.70 4.18
N LYS A 247 18.74 -9.65 3.00
CA LYS A 247 20.19 -9.70 2.83
C LYS A 247 20.91 -8.59 3.58
N ARG A 248 20.38 -7.35 3.51
CA ARG A 248 20.89 -6.20 4.25
C ARG A 248 20.85 -6.47 5.76
N LEU A 249 19.71 -6.91 6.29
CA LEU A 249 19.54 -7.21 7.71
C LEU A 249 20.49 -8.32 8.17
N LEU A 250 20.55 -9.43 7.43
CA LEU A 250 21.43 -10.57 7.74
C LEU A 250 22.92 -10.21 7.68
N SER A 251 23.30 -9.22 6.88
CA SER A 251 24.68 -8.74 6.78
C SER A 251 25.10 -7.84 7.95
N ASN A 252 24.15 -7.27 8.69
CA ASN A 252 24.41 -6.40 9.82
C ASN A 252 24.08 -7.12 11.15
N LYS A 253 25.08 -7.80 11.71
CA LYS A 253 24.91 -8.59 12.94
C LYS A 253 24.32 -7.78 14.10
N PHE A 254 24.75 -6.53 14.28
CA PHE A 254 24.27 -5.69 15.38
C PHE A 254 22.77 -5.39 15.24
N GLU A 255 22.35 -5.01 14.04
CA GLU A 255 20.94 -4.72 13.72
C GLU A 255 20.07 -5.96 13.80
N LEU A 256 20.56 -7.10 13.28
CA LEU A 256 19.88 -8.39 13.39
C LEU A 256 19.68 -8.79 14.85
N ASP A 257 20.75 -8.78 15.66
CA ASP A 257 20.69 -9.17 17.07
C ASP A 257 19.75 -8.22 17.85
N LYS A 258 19.82 -6.91 17.60
CA LYS A 258 18.92 -5.92 18.21
C LYS A 258 17.45 -6.21 17.85
N THR A 259 17.17 -6.44 16.57
CA THR A 259 15.81 -6.69 16.07
C THR A 259 15.25 -7.99 16.64
N LEU A 260 16.03 -9.07 16.62
CA LEU A 260 15.62 -10.36 17.20
C LEU A 260 15.40 -10.26 18.71
N ASN A 261 16.25 -9.54 19.44
CA ASN A 261 16.07 -9.35 20.88
C ASN A 261 14.75 -8.64 21.19
N ALA A 262 14.47 -7.53 20.50
CA ALA A 262 13.24 -6.76 20.67
C ALA A 262 12.00 -7.61 20.35
N ALA A 263 12.03 -8.36 19.24
CA ALA A 263 10.90 -9.21 18.84
C ALA A 263 10.64 -10.38 19.82
N LEU A 264 11.62 -10.74 20.65
CA LEU A 264 11.53 -11.83 21.64
C LEU A 264 11.16 -11.36 23.06
N GLU A 265 11.04 -10.06 23.31
CA GLU A 265 10.75 -9.52 24.66
C GLU A 265 9.43 -10.04 25.23
N ASN A 266 8.40 -10.12 24.38
CA ASN A 266 7.04 -10.49 24.78
C ASN A 266 6.69 -11.97 24.51
N VAL A 267 7.65 -12.78 24.05
CA VAL A 267 7.39 -14.18 23.73
C VAL A 267 7.30 -15.02 25.01
N PRO A 268 6.22 -15.79 25.22
CA PRO A 268 6.06 -16.62 26.40
C PRO A 268 7.17 -17.67 26.55
N ARG A 269 7.67 -17.82 27.78
CA ARG A 269 8.74 -18.76 28.13
C ARG A 269 8.27 -19.78 29.16
N ASP A 270 8.76 -21.01 29.05
CA ASP A 270 8.56 -22.02 30.09
C ASP A 270 9.40 -21.72 31.35
N ARG A 271 9.25 -22.57 32.37
CA ARG A 271 10.01 -22.45 33.63
C ARG A 271 11.53 -22.56 33.45
N ASN A 272 11.99 -23.06 32.31
CA ASN A 272 13.40 -23.24 31.97
C ASN A 272 13.89 -22.17 30.97
N GLY A 273 13.09 -21.15 30.67
CA GLY A 273 13.43 -20.10 29.71
C GLY A 273 13.35 -20.52 28.25
N LYS A 274 12.70 -21.64 27.92
CA LYS A 274 12.50 -22.13 26.55
C LYS A 274 11.24 -21.54 25.93
N MET A 275 11.25 -21.40 24.61
CA MET A 275 10.12 -20.88 23.82
C MET A 275 9.58 -21.95 22.89
N SER A 276 8.26 -21.97 22.67
CA SER A 276 7.61 -22.83 21.68
C SER A 276 7.90 -22.32 20.27
N LYS A 277 8.25 -23.21 19.35
CA LYS A 277 8.40 -22.87 17.93
C LYS A 277 7.10 -22.37 17.28
N GLU A 278 5.93 -22.57 17.88
CA GLU A 278 4.66 -22.01 17.40
C GLU A 278 4.70 -20.48 17.31
N TYR A 279 5.55 -19.82 18.11
CA TYR A 279 5.74 -18.37 18.05
C TYR A 279 6.67 -17.92 16.91
N LEU A 280 7.30 -18.82 16.15
CA LEU A 280 8.23 -18.43 15.07
C LEU A 280 7.56 -17.57 14.01
N ARG A 281 6.31 -17.87 13.63
CA ARG A 281 5.56 -17.04 12.65
C ARG A 281 5.27 -15.65 13.20
N VAL A 282 4.84 -15.58 14.46
CA VAL A 282 4.55 -14.30 15.14
C VAL A 282 5.81 -13.45 15.23
N VAL A 283 6.94 -14.06 15.64
CA VAL A 283 8.20 -13.32 15.75
C VAL A 283 8.74 -12.95 14.38
N LEU A 284 8.58 -13.81 13.36
CA LEU A 284 8.92 -13.46 11.98
C LEU A 284 8.14 -12.23 11.52
N ASP A 285 6.84 -12.17 11.78
CA ASP A 285 5.99 -11.04 11.40
C ASP A 285 6.49 -9.72 12.01
N VAL A 286 6.90 -9.74 13.29
CA VAL A 286 7.51 -8.57 13.97
C VAL A 286 8.85 -8.16 13.32
N VAL A 287 9.63 -9.12 12.80
CA VAL A 287 10.93 -8.86 12.17
C VAL A 287 10.80 -8.46 10.70
N SER A 288 9.71 -8.85 10.03
CA SER A 288 9.47 -8.64 8.59
C SER A 288 9.69 -7.19 8.13
N PRO A 289 9.16 -6.15 8.82
CA PRO A 289 9.40 -4.75 8.45
C PRO A 289 10.89 -4.37 8.37
N SER A 290 11.70 -4.81 9.35
CA SER A 290 13.15 -4.55 9.37
C SER A 290 13.89 -5.27 8.25
N ALA A 291 13.36 -6.42 7.83
CA ALA A 291 13.87 -7.22 6.72
C ALA A 291 13.33 -6.76 5.35
N GLY A 292 12.52 -5.70 5.28
CA GLY A 292 11.89 -5.24 4.04
C GLY A 292 10.90 -6.25 3.46
N LEU A 293 10.30 -7.09 4.32
CA LEU A 293 9.23 -8.01 3.97
C LEU A 293 7.89 -7.42 4.40
N PRO A 294 6.79 -7.75 3.69
CA PRO A 294 5.47 -7.33 4.11
C PRO A 294 5.04 -8.10 5.37
N PRO A 295 4.10 -7.57 6.16
CA PRO A 295 3.43 -8.34 7.20
C PRO A 295 2.80 -9.62 6.64
N ILE A 296 2.74 -10.67 7.45
CA ILE A 296 2.09 -11.94 7.10
C ILE A 296 0.61 -11.68 6.86
N GLY A 297 0.07 -12.22 5.76
CA GLY A 297 -1.32 -12.01 5.34
C GLY A 297 -1.53 -10.79 4.44
N ALA A 298 -0.52 -9.92 4.27
CA ALA A 298 -0.64 -8.74 3.40
C ALA A 298 -0.46 -9.10 1.90
N VAL A 299 0.33 -10.13 1.60
CA VAL A 299 0.64 -10.54 0.22
C VAL A 299 0.61 -12.07 0.11
N ASP A 300 -0.45 -12.61 -0.50
CA ASP A 300 -0.67 -14.06 -0.65
C ASP A 300 0.53 -14.82 -1.25
N GLN A 301 1.24 -14.20 -2.20
CA GLN A 301 2.42 -14.81 -2.82
C GLN A 301 3.58 -14.92 -1.84
N MET A 302 3.77 -13.91 -0.97
CA MET A 302 4.76 -13.93 0.09
C MET A 302 4.39 -14.96 1.17
N ASP A 303 3.11 -15.05 1.52
CA ASP A 303 2.64 -16.04 2.50
C ASP A 303 2.91 -17.48 2.04
N LYS A 304 2.81 -17.73 0.73
CA LYS A 304 3.21 -19.02 0.13
C LYS A 304 4.71 -19.27 0.29
N VAL A 305 5.56 -18.28 0.01
CA VAL A 305 7.02 -18.35 0.22
C VAL A 305 7.34 -18.68 1.69
N VAL A 306 6.71 -17.96 2.63
CA VAL A 306 6.88 -18.21 4.07
C VAL A 306 6.42 -19.62 4.44
N ALA A 307 5.24 -20.05 3.99
CA ALA A 307 4.73 -21.39 4.27
C ALA A 307 5.64 -22.51 3.74
N ASP A 308 6.17 -22.35 2.52
CA ASP A 308 7.09 -23.30 1.90
C ASP A 308 8.42 -23.39 2.67
N VAL A 309 8.96 -22.26 3.11
CA VAL A 309 10.17 -22.22 3.96
C VAL A 309 9.93 -22.93 5.29
N PHE A 310 8.82 -22.62 5.98
CA PHE A 310 8.49 -23.24 7.27
C PHE A 310 8.37 -24.76 7.17
N LYS A 311 7.79 -25.24 6.06
CA LYS A 311 7.70 -26.67 5.75
C LYS A 311 9.06 -27.29 5.47
N MET A 312 9.92 -26.61 4.71
CA MET A 312 11.24 -27.10 4.33
C MET A 312 12.15 -27.35 5.54
N ILE A 313 12.11 -26.48 6.54
CA ILE A 313 12.97 -26.57 7.74
C ILE A 313 12.27 -27.20 8.95
N ASN A 314 11.03 -27.66 8.79
CA ASN A 314 10.20 -28.22 9.87
C ASN A 314 10.09 -27.28 11.10
N ALA A 315 9.73 -26.02 10.83
CA ALA A 315 9.60 -24.97 11.84
C ALA A 315 8.32 -25.10 12.69
N ASP A 316 7.27 -25.77 12.21
CA ASP A 316 5.96 -25.85 12.85
C ASP A 316 5.80 -27.07 13.80
N ASP A 317 6.89 -27.66 14.30
CA ASP A 317 6.83 -28.89 15.12
C ASP A 317 6.51 -28.66 16.62
N GLY A 318 6.25 -27.41 17.02
CA GLY A 318 5.84 -27.03 18.39
C GLY A 318 6.88 -27.30 19.47
N LYS A 319 8.11 -27.69 19.11
CA LYS A 319 9.13 -28.02 20.10
C LYS A 319 9.55 -26.80 20.92
N LEU A 320 9.87 -27.05 22.18
CA LEU A 320 10.46 -26.06 23.07
C LEU A 320 11.98 -25.97 22.82
N VAL A 321 12.44 -24.80 22.42
CA VAL A 321 13.85 -24.52 22.11
C VAL A 321 14.40 -23.40 22.99
N LYS A 322 15.73 -23.36 23.16
CA LYS A 322 16.39 -22.24 23.85
C LYS A 322 16.41 -20.99 22.95
N GLU A 323 16.60 -19.83 23.54
CA GLU A 323 16.65 -18.54 22.82
C GLU A 323 17.67 -18.52 21.68
N ASP A 324 18.90 -18.99 21.90
CA ASP A 324 19.93 -19.04 20.85
C ASP A 324 19.52 -19.94 19.67
N GLU A 325 18.87 -21.06 19.96
CA GLU A 325 18.36 -21.98 18.94
C GLU A 325 17.16 -21.35 18.20
N PHE A 326 16.29 -20.65 18.91
CA PHE A 326 15.15 -19.93 18.32
C PHE A 326 15.62 -18.82 17.36
N LYS A 327 16.58 -17.99 17.79
CA LYS A 327 17.22 -16.95 16.95
C LYS A 327 17.90 -17.54 15.74
N LYS A 328 18.60 -18.68 15.91
CA LYS A 328 19.23 -19.40 14.81
C LYS A 328 18.19 -19.87 13.79
N LEU A 329 17.07 -20.44 14.25
CA LEU A 329 15.98 -20.87 13.38
C LEU A 329 15.35 -19.69 12.62
N LEU A 330 15.08 -18.57 13.28
CA LEU A 330 14.60 -17.35 12.60
C LEU A 330 15.57 -16.83 11.55
N THR A 331 16.87 -16.85 11.86
CA THR A 331 17.92 -16.44 10.92
C THR A 331 17.96 -17.38 9.69
N GLU A 332 17.77 -18.69 9.91
CA GLU A 332 17.68 -19.69 8.84
C GLU A 332 16.41 -19.52 7.98
N ILE A 333 15.28 -19.20 8.60
CA ILE A 333 14.03 -18.84 7.91
C ILE A 333 14.24 -17.63 7.02
N LEU A 334 14.75 -16.53 7.56
CA LEU A 334 15.05 -15.30 6.81
C LEU A 334 16.00 -15.59 5.64
N GLY A 335 17.09 -16.32 5.88
CA GLY A 335 18.03 -16.71 4.83
C GLY A 335 17.37 -17.54 3.72
N SER A 336 16.44 -18.43 4.08
CA SER A 336 15.70 -19.25 3.10
C SER A 336 14.71 -18.42 2.29
N ILE A 337 13.99 -17.49 2.92
CA ILE A 337 13.10 -16.54 2.23
C ILE A 337 13.92 -15.70 1.24
N MET A 338 15.05 -15.15 1.67
CA MET A 338 15.97 -14.39 0.83
C MET A 338 16.36 -15.15 -0.43
N LEU A 339 16.77 -16.43 -0.30
CA LEU A 339 17.18 -17.25 -1.45
C LEU A 339 16.03 -17.53 -2.42
N GLN A 340 14.80 -17.70 -1.93
CA GLN A 340 13.64 -17.88 -2.81
C GLN A 340 13.33 -16.59 -3.57
N LEU A 341 13.40 -15.43 -2.92
CA LEU A 341 13.12 -14.13 -3.53
C LEU A 341 14.22 -13.68 -4.51
N GLU A 342 15.50 -14.00 -4.23
CA GLU A 342 16.60 -13.74 -5.18
C GLU A 342 16.41 -14.51 -6.50
N GLY A 343 15.77 -15.69 -6.45
CA GLY A 343 15.45 -16.50 -7.63
C GLY A 343 14.14 -16.11 -8.32
N ASN A 344 13.19 -15.55 -7.59
CA ASN A 344 11.87 -15.16 -8.09
C ASN A 344 11.29 -14.00 -7.26
N ALA A 345 11.61 -12.77 -7.67
CA ALA A 345 11.11 -11.57 -6.99
C ALA A 345 9.58 -11.45 -7.12
N ILE A 346 8.95 -10.95 -6.07
CA ILE A 346 7.50 -10.71 -6.02
C ILE A 346 7.25 -9.21 -6.15
N SER A 347 6.58 -8.78 -7.20
CA SER A 347 6.13 -7.39 -7.33
C SER A 347 4.63 -7.29 -7.07
N VAL A 348 4.24 -6.34 -6.23
CA VAL A 348 2.85 -6.00 -5.94
C VAL A 348 2.65 -4.53 -6.26
N SER A 349 1.62 -4.22 -7.04
CA SER A 349 1.24 -2.85 -7.32
C SER A 349 -0.22 -2.60 -6.98
N THR A 350 -0.51 -1.40 -6.51
CA THR A 350 -1.86 -0.93 -6.22
C THR A 350 -2.06 0.42 -6.89
N ASN A 351 -3.27 0.63 -7.42
CA ASN A 351 -3.66 1.85 -8.11
C ASN A 351 -5.02 2.27 -7.55
N SER A 352 -5.11 3.49 -7.03
CA SER A 352 -6.34 4.04 -6.49
C SER A 352 -6.62 5.40 -7.10
N VAL A 353 -7.85 5.63 -7.55
CA VAL A 353 -8.28 6.94 -8.04
C VAL A 353 -8.38 7.89 -6.84
N VAL A 354 -7.71 9.04 -6.95
CA VAL A 354 -7.82 10.09 -5.94
C VAL A 354 -9.05 10.92 -6.26
N HIS A 355 -10.14 10.61 -5.56
CA HIS A 355 -11.32 11.47 -5.55
C HIS A 355 -10.99 12.69 -4.71
N GLU A 356 -11.00 13.89 -5.29
CA GLU A 356 -11.04 15.10 -4.48
C GLU A 356 -12.23 14.94 -3.51
N PRO A 357 -12.03 15.09 -2.19
CA PRO A 357 -13.12 14.94 -1.26
C PRO A 357 -14.19 15.98 -1.62
N LEU A 358 -15.42 15.49 -1.87
CA LEU A 358 -16.61 16.33 -1.98
C LEU A 358 -16.73 17.15 -0.69
N ALA A 359 -16.19 18.36 -0.71
CA ALA A 359 -16.28 19.37 0.33
C ALA A 359 -16.11 18.85 1.77
N SER A 360 -14.88 18.67 2.21
CA SER A 360 -14.49 18.99 3.59
C SER A 360 -13.00 19.30 3.59
N SER A 361 -12.70 20.59 3.56
CA SER A 361 -11.39 21.13 3.92
C SER A 361 -11.05 20.55 5.29
N SER A 362 -10.19 19.52 5.35
CA SER A 362 -9.70 19.03 6.62
C SER A 362 -8.86 20.16 7.24
N SER A 363 -9.43 20.85 8.22
CA SER A 363 -8.75 21.91 8.98
C SER A 363 -7.61 21.37 9.84
N LEU A 364 -7.39 20.05 9.83
CA LEU A 364 -6.35 19.38 10.61
C LEU A 364 -4.94 19.60 10.05
N LEU A 365 -4.77 19.74 8.73
CA LEU A 365 -3.44 19.84 8.08
C LEU A 365 -3.22 21.18 7.35
N GLN A 366 -4.16 22.11 7.41
CA GLN A 366 -3.94 23.44 6.84
C GLN A 366 -3.12 24.30 7.82
N PRO A 367 -1.93 24.80 7.43
CA PRO A 367 -1.29 25.86 8.18
C PRO A 367 -2.18 27.10 8.13
N SER A 368 -2.32 27.78 9.26
CA SER A 368 -3.04 29.03 9.36
C SER A 368 -2.44 30.03 8.37
N SER A 369 -3.20 30.46 7.37
CA SER A 369 -2.81 31.62 6.56
C SER A 369 -2.77 32.83 7.50
N GLN A 370 -1.58 33.42 7.66
CA GLN A 370 -1.41 34.70 8.35
C GLN A 370 -2.13 35.83 7.61
#